data_AF-A0AAW2S4H5-F1
#
_entry.id   AF-A0AAW2S4H5-F1
#
_cell.length_a   1.000
_cell.length_b   1.000
_cell.length_c   1.000
_cell.angle_alpha   90.00
_cell.angle_beta   90.00
_cell.angle_gamma   90.00
#
_symmetry.space_group_name_H-M   'P 1'
#
loop_
_entity.id
_entity.type
_entity.pdbx_description
1 polymer ?
#
loop_
_entity_poly.entity_id
_entity_poly.type
_entity_poly.pdbx_seq_one_letter_code
_entity_poly.pdbx_strand_id
1 'polypeptide(L)'
;MLSPSTTYGAYLIIQLLDRAFGLDTVLSEVSIEVGSYRMQRPIYLKRDHCRREGREVSRRGEEEEVVRARGDGWLEVELGEFYNNGSEKEVKMWFRETKGVHLKGGLLVQGIELRPKE
;
A
#
# COMPACT_ATOMS: atom_id res chain seq x y z
N MET A 1 -3.17 -3.49 -21.85
CA MET A 1 -4.28 -4.17 -21.12
C MET A 1 -3.68 -5.25 -20.25
N LEU A 2 -4.28 -5.55 -19.09
CA LEU A 2 -3.83 -6.65 -18.22
C LEU A 2 -4.17 -8.00 -18.85
N SER A 3 -3.30 -8.99 -18.68
CA SER A 3 -3.54 -10.36 -19.12
C SER A 3 -4.78 -10.95 -18.43
N PRO A 4 -5.70 -11.59 -19.18
CA PRO A 4 -6.88 -12.24 -18.62
C PRO A 4 -6.47 -13.48 -17.80
N SER A 5 -7.43 -13.99 -17.04
CA SER A 5 -7.29 -15.16 -16.17
C SER A 5 -6.11 -15.08 -15.19
N THR A 6 -5.82 -13.87 -14.71
CA THR A 6 -4.66 -13.59 -13.85
C THR A 6 -5.10 -12.83 -12.61
N THR A 7 -4.66 -13.26 -11.44
CA THR A 7 -4.80 -12.48 -10.20
C THR A 7 -3.70 -11.43 -10.17
N TYR A 8 -4.06 -10.18 -9.95
CA TYR A 8 -3.12 -9.08 -9.79
C TYR A 8 -3.11 -8.61 -8.35
N GLY A 9 -1.92 -8.48 -7.77
CA GLY A 9 -1.70 -7.63 -6.61
C GLY A 9 -1.56 -6.18 -7.05
N ALA A 10 -2.18 -5.27 -6.31
CA ALA A 10 -2.07 -3.84 -6.50
C ALA A 10 -1.22 -3.23 -5.38
N TYR A 11 -0.20 -2.46 -5.77
CA TYR A 11 0.78 -1.91 -4.86
C TYR A 11 0.93 -0.40 -5.09
N LEU A 12 0.76 0.40 -4.04
CA LEU A 12 1.04 1.83 -4.08
C LEU A 12 2.50 2.07 -3.72
N ILE A 13 3.22 2.76 -4.60
CA ILE A 13 4.64 3.05 -4.40
C ILE A 13 4.80 4.50 -3.91
N ILE A 14 5.31 4.63 -2.69
CA ILE A 14 5.38 5.90 -1.97
C ILE A 14 6.75 6.10 -1.33
N GLN A 15 7.08 7.36 -1.04
CA GLN A 15 8.21 7.71 -0.20
C GLN A 15 7.78 8.74 0.83
N LEU A 16 8.28 8.62 2.05
CA LEU A 16 8.12 9.63 3.09
C LEU A 16 9.37 10.49 3.12
N LEU A 17 9.22 11.79 2.84
CA LEU A 17 10.33 12.74 2.92
C LEU A 17 10.82 12.87 4.37
N ASP A 18 12.08 13.24 4.58
CA ASP A 18 12.64 13.42 5.94
C ASP A 18 11.79 14.36 6.81
N ARG A 19 11.28 15.43 6.20
CA ARG A 19 10.41 16.43 6.82
C ARG A 19 8.93 16.05 6.84
N ALA A 20 8.56 14.80 6.55
CA ALA A 20 7.18 14.36 6.59
C ALA A 20 6.57 14.55 7.99
N PHE A 21 5.27 14.74 8.09
CA PHE A 21 4.61 14.89 9.39
C PHE A 21 3.16 14.41 9.30
N GLY A 22 2.67 13.87 10.40
CA GLY A 22 1.28 13.46 10.54
C GLY A 22 0.89 12.18 9.79
N LEU A 23 1.79 11.55 9.03
CA LEU A 23 1.46 10.33 8.26
C LEU A 23 1.54 9.05 9.10
N ASP A 24 2.16 9.13 10.28
CA ASP A 24 2.41 8.04 11.22
C ASP A 24 1.57 8.14 12.50
N THR A 25 0.70 9.15 12.62
CA THR A 25 -0.08 9.39 13.84
C THR A 25 -1.30 8.46 13.95
N VAL A 26 -1.95 8.17 12.83
CA VAL A 26 -3.22 7.45 12.78
C VAL A 26 -3.13 6.34 11.73
N LEU A 27 -3.83 5.23 11.97
CA LEU A 27 -3.96 4.15 11.01
C LEU A 27 -4.54 4.67 9.69
N SER A 28 -3.82 4.39 8.61
CA SER A 28 -4.35 4.50 7.26
C SER A 28 -5.17 3.25 6.93
N GLU A 29 -6.01 3.36 5.92
CA GLU A 29 -6.85 2.30 5.40
C GLU A 29 -6.49 2.09 3.95
N VAL A 30 -6.29 0.83 3.57
CA VAL A 30 -6.22 0.43 2.17
C VAL A 30 -7.44 -0.40 1.82
N SER A 31 -7.91 -0.24 0.58
CA SER A 31 -9.00 -1.07 0.07
C SER A 31 -8.94 -1.25 -1.43
N ILE A 32 -9.48 -2.38 -1.88
CA ILE A 32 -9.74 -2.66 -3.29
C ILE A 32 -11.19 -3.12 -3.45
N GLU A 33 -11.87 -2.63 -4.50
CA GLU A 33 -13.26 -2.97 -4.83
C GLU A 33 -13.38 -3.31 -6.31
N VAL A 34 -14.04 -4.44 -6.59
CA VAL A 34 -14.33 -4.94 -7.95
C VAL A 34 -15.76 -5.48 -7.98
N GLY A 35 -16.68 -4.73 -8.59
CA GLY A 35 -18.10 -5.08 -8.58
C GLY A 35 -18.64 -5.13 -7.14
N SER A 36 -19.14 -6.29 -6.71
CA SER A 36 -19.63 -6.50 -5.33
C SER A 36 -18.54 -6.91 -4.34
N TYR A 37 -17.34 -7.26 -4.82
CA TYR A 37 -16.22 -7.62 -3.96
C TYR A 37 -15.56 -6.36 -3.40
N ARG A 38 -15.37 -6.31 -2.08
CA ARG A 38 -14.63 -5.25 -1.39
C ARG A 38 -13.75 -5.83 -0.31
N MET A 39 -12.48 -5.46 -0.35
CA MET A 39 -11.47 -5.82 0.62
C MET A 39 -10.93 -4.54 1.25
N GLN A 40 -10.81 -4.51 2.57
CA GLN A 40 -10.40 -3.33 3.32
C GLN A 40 -9.58 -3.75 4.53
N ARG A 41 -8.41 -3.14 4.74
CA ARG A 41 -7.56 -3.38 5.91
C ARG A 41 -6.97 -2.09 6.45
N PRO A 42 -6.90 -1.92 7.78
CA PRO A 42 -6.11 -0.86 8.39
C PRO A 42 -4.62 -1.18 8.27
N ILE A 43 -3.80 -0.15 8.11
CA ILE A 43 -2.34 -0.25 8.04
C ILE A 43 -1.71 0.91 8.81
N TYR A 44 -0.52 0.67 9.34
CA TYR A 44 0.22 1.69 10.08
C TYR A 44 1.48 2.07 9.30
N LEU A 45 1.58 3.33 8.86
CA LEU A 45 2.78 3.84 8.21
C LEU A 45 3.79 4.28 9.28
N LYS A 46 4.81 3.47 9.55
CA LYS A 46 5.96 3.87 10.40
C LYS A 46 7.03 4.57 9.56
N ARG A 47 7.56 5.69 10.07
CA ARG A 47 8.75 6.35 9.53
C ARG A 47 9.98 5.42 9.49
N ASP A 48 10.05 4.48 10.42
CA ASP A 48 11.14 3.51 10.50
C ASP A 48 11.15 2.52 9.33
N HIS A 49 10.04 2.36 8.59
CA HIS A 49 10.05 1.57 7.35
C HIS A 49 11.00 2.15 6.29
N CYS A 50 11.30 3.46 6.32
CA CYS A 50 12.20 4.12 5.37
C CYS A 50 13.69 4.00 5.74
N ARG A 51 14.04 3.58 6.96
CA ARG A 51 15.41 3.71 7.51
C ARG A 51 16.21 2.42 7.59
N ARG A 52 15.63 1.28 7.21
CA ARG A 52 16.16 -0.03 7.62
C ARG A 52 17.07 -0.69 6.59
N GLU A 53 18.23 -0.08 6.35
CA GLU A 53 19.43 -0.87 6.04
C GLU A 53 19.95 -1.43 7.38
N GLY A 54 19.76 -2.74 7.63
CA GLY A 54 20.65 -3.48 8.55
C GLY A 54 20.30 -3.65 10.03
N ARG A 55 19.03 -3.78 10.44
CA ARG A 55 18.71 -4.36 11.78
C ARG A 55 17.54 -5.34 11.71
N GLU A 56 17.84 -6.64 11.75
CA GLU A 56 16.88 -7.67 12.14
C GLU A 56 16.37 -7.37 13.55
N VAL A 57 15.09 -7.02 13.67
CA VAL A 57 14.35 -7.24 14.93
C VAL A 57 13.05 -7.90 14.53
N SER A 58 12.99 -9.18 14.86
CA SER A 58 11.84 -10.07 14.81
C SER A 58 10.58 -9.41 15.35
N ARG A 59 9.67 -9.03 14.46
CA ARG A 59 8.22 -9.04 14.67
C ARG A 59 7.57 -9.39 13.34
N ARG A 60 7.61 -10.67 12.96
CA ARG A 60 6.74 -11.22 11.91
C ARG A 60 5.29 -11.01 12.35
N GLY A 61 4.71 -9.90 11.91
CA GLY A 61 3.30 -9.59 12.03
C GLY A 61 2.77 -9.21 10.65
N GLU A 62 1.47 -9.40 10.43
CA GLU A 62 0.77 -9.12 9.17
C GLU A 62 1.05 -7.70 8.62
N GLU A 63 1.39 -6.74 9.49
CA GLU A 63 1.75 -5.36 9.11
C GLU A 63 3.00 -5.24 8.21
N GLU A 64 4.02 -6.07 8.44
CA GLU A 64 5.29 -6.04 7.67
C GLU A 64 5.12 -6.70 6.28
N GLU A 65 4.01 -7.41 6.08
CA GLU A 65 3.64 -7.98 4.80
C GLU A 65 2.94 -6.94 3.89
N VAL A 66 2.20 -5.99 4.50
CA VAL A 66 1.45 -4.96 3.76
C VAL A 66 2.29 -3.75 3.41
N VAL A 67 3.23 -3.34 4.26
CA VAL A 67 4.13 -2.20 4.00
C VAL A 67 5.57 -2.68 3.98
N ARG A 68 6.25 -2.54 2.84
CA ARG A 68 7.59 -3.07 2.62
C ARG A 68 8.54 -2.05 2.03
N ALA A 69 9.78 -2.04 2.49
CA ALA A 69 10.84 -1.24 1.86
C ALA A 69 11.37 -1.98 0.62
N ARG A 70 11.63 -1.23 -0.46
CA ARG A 70 12.16 -1.77 -1.72
C ARG A 70 13.68 -1.74 -1.82
N GLY A 71 14.36 -1.10 -0.85
CA GLY A 71 15.82 -0.93 -0.85
C GLY A 71 16.35 0.18 -1.76
N ASP A 72 15.49 0.79 -2.57
CA ASP A 72 15.78 1.93 -3.46
C ASP A 72 15.30 3.28 -2.88
N GLY A 73 14.95 3.30 -1.58
CA GLY A 73 14.37 4.46 -0.90
C GLY A 73 12.85 4.59 -1.02
N TRP A 74 12.19 3.72 -1.79
CA TRP A 74 10.73 3.65 -1.86
C TRP A 74 10.14 2.60 -0.92
N LEU A 75 8.91 2.87 -0.52
CA LEU A 75 8.03 1.93 0.16
C LEU A 75 6.97 1.42 -0.82
N GLU A 76 6.62 0.16 -0.63
CA GLU A 76 5.53 -0.51 -1.29
C GLU A 76 4.41 -0.79 -0.28
N VAL A 77 3.19 -0.39 -0.62
CA VAL A 77 2.00 -0.66 0.18
C VAL A 77 1.05 -1.54 -0.62
N GLU A 78 0.79 -2.77 -0.17
CA GLU A 78 -0.20 -3.65 -0.79
C GLU A 78 -1.61 -3.10 -0.53
N LEU A 79 -2.31 -2.71 -1.60
CA LEU A 79 -3.69 -2.23 -1.53
C LEU A 79 -4.70 -3.39 -1.50
N GLY A 80 -4.29 -4.54 -2.04
CA GLY A 80 -5.08 -5.76 -2.15
C GLY A 80 -4.81 -6.48 -3.47
N GLU A 81 -5.65 -7.45 -3.76
CA GLU A 81 -5.59 -8.23 -5.01
C GLU A 81 -6.97 -8.34 -5.65
N PHE A 82 -6.96 -8.57 -6.96
CA PHE A 82 -8.17 -8.81 -7.73
C PHE A 82 -7.90 -9.76 -8.90
N TYR A 83 -8.92 -10.53 -9.28
CA TYR A 83 -8.86 -11.42 -10.42
C TYR A 83 -9.33 -10.73 -11.70
N ASN A 84 -8.47 -10.67 -12.71
CA ASN A 84 -8.84 -10.23 -14.05
C ASN A 84 -9.40 -11.40 -14.84
N ASN A 85 -10.72 -11.47 -15.01
CA ASN A 85 -11.38 -12.50 -15.81
C ASN A 85 -11.51 -12.15 -17.30
N GLY A 86 -10.82 -11.10 -17.78
CA GLY A 86 -10.90 -10.63 -19.16
C GLY A 86 -12.13 -9.77 -19.50
N SER A 87 -12.97 -9.46 -18.51
CA SER A 87 -14.07 -8.50 -18.70
C SER A 87 -13.65 -7.07 -18.37
N GLU A 88 -14.27 -6.10 -19.03
CA GLU A 88 -14.08 -4.68 -18.73
C GLU A 88 -14.79 -4.33 -17.41
N LYS A 89 -14.06 -4.49 -16.30
CA LYS A 89 -14.51 -4.13 -14.96
C LYS A 89 -13.67 -3.01 -14.40
N GLU A 90 -14.34 -2.07 -13.73
CA GLU A 90 -13.68 -1.05 -12.94
C GLU A 90 -13.11 -1.68 -11.66
N VAL A 91 -11.85 -1.33 -11.36
CA VAL A 91 -11.17 -1.69 -10.11
C VAL A 91 -10.91 -0.39 -9.37
N LYS A 92 -11.52 -0.23 -8.20
CA LYS A 92 -11.32 0.96 -7.36
C LYS A 92 -10.35 0.62 -6.25
N MET A 93 -9.37 1.49 -6.04
CA MET A 93 -8.30 1.30 -5.07
C MET A 93 -8.19 2.55 -4.21
N TRP A 94 -7.98 2.38 -2.90
CA TRP A 94 -7.84 3.49 -1.97
C TRP A 94 -6.67 3.27 -1.01
N PHE A 95 -6.01 4.37 -0.69
CA PHE A 95 -5.11 4.53 0.45
C PHE A 95 -5.50 5.86 1.10
N ARG A 96 -6.07 5.81 2.32
CA ARG A 96 -6.58 7.01 3.00
C ARG A 96 -6.55 6.86 4.50
N GLU A 97 -6.32 7.95 5.20
CA GLU A 97 -6.54 8.02 6.65
C GLU A 97 -7.86 8.77 6.89
N THR A 98 -8.83 8.12 7.55
CA THR A 98 -10.20 8.64 7.70
C THR A 98 -10.52 9.18 9.09
N LYS A 99 -9.62 8.99 10.06
CA LYS A 99 -9.89 9.28 11.48
C LYS A 99 -9.06 10.43 12.07
N GLY A 100 -7.96 10.83 11.44
CA GLY A 100 -7.14 11.94 11.91
C GLY A 100 -7.68 13.29 11.45
N VAL A 101 -7.44 14.32 12.26
CA VAL A 101 -7.82 15.71 12.01
C VAL A 101 -6.61 16.65 11.94
N HIS A 102 -5.40 16.10 11.91
CA HIS A 102 -4.15 16.84 11.92
C HIS A 102 -3.64 17.12 10.49
N LEU A 103 -2.80 18.15 10.38
CA LEU A 103 -2.10 18.46 9.14
C LEU A 103 -1.12 17.34 8.79
N LYS A 104 -1.03 17.05 7.49
CA LYS A 104 -0.17 15.99 6.95
C LYS A 104 0.63 16.52 5.77
N GLY A 105 1.86 16.04 5.63
CA GLY A 105 2.72 16.46 4.54
C GLY A 105 3.93 15.55 4.36
N GLY A 106 4.56 15.64 3.18
CA GLY A 106 5.77 14.91 2.85
C GLY A 106 5.55 13.49 2.33
N LEU A 107 4.36 13.15 1.83
CA LEU A 107 4.11 11.93 1.07
C LEU A 107 4.42 12.18 -0.41
N LEU A 108 5.38 11.45 -0.96
CA LEU A 108 5.65 11.40 -2.39
C LEU A 108 5.02 10.13 -2.96
N VAL A 109 4.32 10.24 -4.09
CA VAL A 109 3.67 9.11 -4.76
C VAL A 109 4.35 8.92 -6.12
N GLN A 110 4.91 7.73 -6.35
CA GLN A 110 5.44 7.36 -7.67
C GLN A 110 4.33 6.86 -8.58
N GLY A 111 3.44 6.02 -8.04
CA GLY A 111 2.33 5.45 -8.81
C GLY A 111 1.79 4.16 -8.21
N ILE A 112 1.03 3.43 -9.02
CA ILE A 112 0.47 2.12 -8.70
C ILE A 112 1.11 1.09 -9.61
N GLU A 113 1.60 -0.01 -9.03
CA GLU A 113 2.09 -1.17 -9.75
C GLU A 113 1.07 -2.32 -9.64
N LEU A 114 0.72 -2.90 -10.79
CA LEU A 114 -0.11 -4.09 -10.88
C LEU A 114 0.77 -5.25 -11.31
N ARG A 115 0.88 -6.27 -10.46
CA ARG A 115 1.77 -7.42 -10.69
C ARG A 115 0.97 -8.72 -10.62
N PRO A 116 1.12 -9.64 -11.59
CA PRO A 116 0.57 -10.98 -11.48
C PRO A 116 1.00 -11.63 -10.16
N LYS A 117 0.04 -12.24 -9.46
CA LYS A 117 0.30 -13.20 -8.38
C LYS A 117 0.22 -14.60 -8.98
N GLU A 118 1.10 -15.49 -8.53
CA GLU A 118 1.10 -16.92 -8.93
C GLU A 118 -0.21 -17.61 -8.54
#